data_AF-A0A1D6KE18-F1
#
_entry.id   AF-A0A1D6KE18-F1
#
_cell.length_a   1.000
_cell.length_b   1.000
_cell.length_c   1.000
_cell.angle_alpha   90.00
_cell.angle_beta   90.00
_cell.angle_gamma   90.00
#
_symmetry.space_group_name_H-M   'P 1'
#
loop_
_entity.id
_entity.type
_entity.pdbx_description
1 polymer ?
#
loop_
_entity_poly.entity_id
_entity_poly.type
_entity_poly.pdbx_seq_one_letter_code
_entity_poly.pdbx_strand_id
1 'polypeptide(L)'
;MIWNNVYEKGLVDVMHDHKDNPKFKGQNGWNRDGWNSITTKFNEKFPLAHFSKQQLQEKERELKGYYKAIRDSRKESGVGWNDTFFMVLAEPEVWPRLIRAHPKVSKFRNRPFPLFYSLEGLYEAPSRSVS
;
A
#
# COMPACT_ATOMS: atom_id res chain seq x y z
N MET A 1 -3.10 1.95 -20.34
CA MET A 1 -3.21 0.82 -19.38
C MET A 1 -3.94 1.31 -18.15
N ILE A 2 -4.92 0.56 -17.67
CA ILE A 2 -5.66 0.89 -16.44
C ILE A 2 -5.14 -0.05 -15.35
N TRP A 3 -4.84 0.49 -14.17
CA TRP A 3 -4.46 -0.31 -13.01
C TRP A 3 -5.63 -1.17 -12.54
N ASN A 4 -5.36 -2.42 -12.21
CA ASN A 4 -6.32 -3.35 -11.61
C ASN A 4 -5.66 -4.03 -10.39
N ASN A 5 -6.46 -4.75 -9.61
CA ASN A 5 -5.98 -5.40 -8.39
C ASN A 5 -4.84 -6.41 -8.65
N VAL A 6 -4.79 -7.05 -9.83
CA VAL A 6 -3.74 -8.00 -10.20
C VAL A 6 -2.40 -7.27 -10.36
N TYR A 7 -2.40 -6.14 -11.06
CA TYR A 7 -1.21 -5.31 -11.23
C TYR A 7 -0.79 -4.64 -9.92
N GLU A 8 -1.74 -4.13 -9.13
CA GLU A 8 -1.42 -3.53 -7.83
C GLU A 8 -0.78 -4.54 -6.88
N LYS A 9 -1.35 -5.75 -6.77
CA LYS A 9 -0.72 -6.85 -6.03
C LYS A 9 0.64 -7.20 -6.61
N GLY A 10 0.73 -7.33 -7.93
CA GLY A 10 1.96 -7.66 -8.62
C GLY A 10 3.11 -6.68 -8.35
N LEU A 11 2.82 -5.39 -8.27
CA LEU A 11 3.78 -4.35 -7.88
C LEU A 11 4.25 -4.56 -6.44
N VAL A 12 3.32 -4.75 -5.50
CA VAL A 12 3.63 -4.95 -4.09
C VAL A 12 4.46 -6.23 -3.88
N ASP A 13 4.14 -7.33 -4.58
CA ASP A 13 4.91 -8.57 -4.56
C ASP A 13 6.37 -8.32 -4.98
N VAL A 14 6.59 -7.68 -6.14
CA VAL A 14 7.94 -7.38 -6.63
C VAL A 14 8.70 -6.48 -5.66
N MET A 15 8.02 -5.52 -5.03
CA MET A 15 8.64 -4.68 -3.99
C MET A 15 9.06 -5.51 -2.77
N HIS A 16 8.30 -6.52 -2.36
CA HIS A 16 8.71 -7.40 -1.27
C HIS A 16 9.98 -8.17 -1.59
N ASP A 17 10.11 -8.70 -2.82
CA ASP A 17 11.31 -9.44 -3.25
C ASP A 17 12.59 -8.60 -3.18
N HIS A 18 12.47 -7.27 -3.21
CA HIS A 18 13.60 -6.34 -3.20
C HIS A 18 13.85 -5.70 -1.84
N LYS A 19 12.94 -5.83 -0.87
CA LYS A 19 12.88 -4.94 0.32
C LYS A 19 14.07 -5.06 1.25
N ASP A 20 14.64 -6.27 1.34
CA ASP A 20 15.73 -6.60 2.25
C ASP A 20 17.11 -6.44 1.60
N ASN A 21 17.17 -6.04 0.32
CA ASN A 21 18.43 -5.80 -0.38
C ASN A 21 18.90 -4.34 -0.18
N PRO A 22 19.98 -4.09 0.58
CA PRO A 22 20.44 -2.73 0.88
C PRO A 22 20.86 -1.96 -0.38
N LYS A 23 21.28 -2.65 -1.45
CA LYS A 23 21.62 -2.02 -2.74
C LYS A 23 20.44 -1.25 -3.34
N PHE A 24 19.21 -1.65 -3.06
CA PHE A 24 18.00 -1.05 -3.65
C PHE A 24 17.37 0.03 -2.77
N LYS A 25 17.89 0.23 -1.56
CA LYS A 25 17.37 1.21 -0.60
C LYS A 25 18.20 2.49 -0.60
N GLY A 26 17.52 3.61 -0.39
CA GLY A 26 18.11 4.90 -0.05
C GLY A 26 17.52 5.44 1.25
N GLN A 27 17.90 6.65 1.66
CA GLN A 27 17.46 7.26 2.92
C GLN A 27 15.94 7.27 3.11
N ASN A 28 15.17 7.48 2.03
CA ASN A 28 13.71 7.67 2.08
C ASN A 28 12.90 6.64 1.27
N GLY A 29 13.47 5.47 0.95
CA GLY A 29 12.76 4.43 0.19
C GLY A 29 13.63 3.72 -0.82
N TRP A 30 13.12 3.52 -2.04
CA TRP A 30 13.84 2.90 -3.14
C TRP A 30 14.74 3.91 -3.85
N ASN A 31 16.00 3.54 -4.11
CA ASN A 31 16.91 4.37 -4.89
C ASN A 31 16.70 4.16 -6.41
N ARG A 32 17.57 4.75 -7.23
CA ARG A 32 17.47 4.65 -8.70
C ARG A 32 17.51 3.18 -9.17
N ASP A 33 18.43 2.39 -8.63
CA ASP A 33 18.65 0.99 -9.00
C ASP A 33 17.49 0.10 -8.54
N GLY A 34 16.98 0.33 -7.33
CA GLY A 34 15.80 -0.35 -6.81
C GLY A 34 14.60 -0.15 -7.73
N TRP A 35 14.31 1.10 -8.11
CA TRP A 35 13.21 1.37 -9.03
C TRP A 35 13.43 0.80 -10.44
N ASN A 36 14.66 0.80 -10.95
CA ASN A 36 14.96 0.19 -12.24
C ASN A 36 14.69 -1.33 -12.19
N SER A 37 15.18 -2.00 -11.14
CA SER A 37 14.97 -3.44 -10.93
C SER A 37 13.48 -3.78 -10.77
N ILE A 38 12.75 -3.04 -9.93
CA ILE A 38 11.30 -3.20 -9.76
C ILE A 38 10.57 -3.04 -11.09
N THR A 39 10.93 -2.03 -11.89
CA THR A 39 10.29 -1.78 -13.19
C THR A 39 10.53 -2.92 -14.17
N THR A 40 11.76 -3.41 -14.26
CA THR A 40 12.12 -4.55 -15.11
C THR A 40 11.36 -5.80 -14.67
N LYS A 41 11.43 -6.15 -13.38
CA LYS A 41 10.79 -7.36 -12.83
C LYS A 41 9.27 -7.33 -12.94
N PHE A 42 8.66 -6.16 -12.76
CA PHE A 42 7.24 -5.96 -12.97
C PHE A 42 6.85 -6.25 -14.42
N ASN A 43 7.57 -5.67 -15.39
CA ASN A 43 7.27 -5.86 -16.81
C ASN A 43 7.64 -7.27 -17.31
N GLU A 44 8.61 -7.96 -16.71
CA GLU A 44 8.85 -9.39 -16.94
C GLU A 44 7.67 -10.25 -16.47
N LYS A 45 7.10 -9.93 -15.29
CA LYS A 45 5.92 -10.63 -14.73
C LYS A 45 4.64 -10.33 -15.51
N PHE A 46 4.52 -9.12 -16.04
CA PHE A 46 3.36 -8.66 -16.82
C PHE A 46 3.83 -8.08 -18.16
N PRO A 47 4.23 -8.94 -19.12
CA PRO A 47 4.83 -8.49 -20.38
C PRO A 47 3.89 -7.61 -21.20
N LEU A 48 2.59 -7.75 -21.04
CA LEU A 48 1.58 -6.94 -21.73
C LEU A 48 1.24 -5.62 -21.02
N ALA A 49 1.73 -5.39 -19.81
CA ALA A 49 1.35 -4.21 -19.01
C ALA A 49 2.20 -2.97 -19.30
N HIS A 50 3.45 -3.14 -19.75
CA HIS A 50 4.35 -2.08 -20.22
C HIS A 50 4.29 -0.76 -19.42
N PHE A 51 4.20 -0.83 -18.09
CA PHE A 51 4.14 0.37 -17.27
C PHE A 51 5.52 1.03 -17.20
N SER A 52 5.54 2.35 -17.32
CA SER A 52 6.75 3.13 -17.10
C SER A 52 7.13 3.15 -15.61
N LYS A 53 8.41 3.40 -15.33
CA LYS A 53 8.90 3.61 -13.97
C LYS A 53 8.10 4.68 -13.21
N GLN A 54 7.73 5.77 -13.88
CA GLN A 54 6.93 6.84 -13.29
C GLN A 54 5.54 6.34 -12.89
N GLN A 55 4.88 5.54 -13.73
CA GLN A 55 3.54 5.00 -13.43
C GLN A 55 3.58 4.05 -12.23
N LEU A 56 4.64 3.23 -12.10
CA LEU A 56 4.84 2.37 -10.93
C LEU A 56 5.08 3.19 -9.65
N GLN A 57 5.89 4.25 -9.73
CA GLN A 57 6.16 5.16 -8.61
C GLN A 57 4.90 5.90 -8.15
N GLU A 58 4.10 6.41 -9.09
CA GLU A 58 2.84 7.08 -8.79
C GLU A 58 1.85 6.13 -8.13
N LYS A 59 1.78 4.88 -8.60
CA LYS A 59 0.93 3.86 -8.00
C LYS A 59 1.40 3.44 -6.60
N GLU A 60 2.70 3.24 -6.39
CA GLU A 60 3.25 2.97 -5.05
C GLU A 60 2.87 4.07 -4.06
N ARG A 61 3.02 5.34 -4.47
CA ARG A 61 2.68 6.49 -3.65
C ARG A 61 1.19 6.53 -3.31
N GLU A 62 0.34 6.17 -4.27
CA GLU A 62 -1.10 6.06 -4.07
C GLU A 62 -1.44 4.96 -3.05
N LEU A 63 -0.95 3.74 -3.26
CA LEU A 63 -1.18 2.58 -2.38
C LEU A 63 -0.67 2.82 -0.97
N LYS A 64 0.53 3.38 -0.83
CA LYS A 64 1.10 3.79 0.45
C LYS A 64 0.24 4.86 1.14
N GLY A 65 -0.31 5.79 0.36
CA GLY A 65 -1.24 6.79 0.86
C GLY A 65 -2.54 6.19 1.41
N TYR A 66 -3.09 5.17 0.74
CA TYR A 66 -4.27 4.45 1.21
C TYR A 66 -3.97 3.63 2.47
N TYR A 67 -2.87 2.89 2.47
CA TYR A 67 -2.40 2.16 3.64
C TYR A 67 -2.30 3.07 4.87
N LYS A 68 -1.58 4.19 4.76
CA LYS A 68 -1.42 5.15 5.87
C LYS A 68 -2.75 5.68 6.36
N ALA A 69 -3.64 6.06 5.45
CA ALA A 69 -4.95 6.58 5.82
C ALA A 69 -5.79 5.55 6.58
N ILE A 70 -5.83 4.29 6.13
CA ILE A 70 -6.55 3.21 6.84
C ILE A 70 -5.88 2.91 8.18
N ARG A 71 -4.55 2.79 8.21
CA ARG A 71 -3.78 2.50 9.42
C ARG A 71 -4.03 3.55 10.50
N ASP A 72 -4.04 4.83 10.12
CA ASP A 72 -4.23 5.92 11.06
C ASP A 72 -5.71 6.12 11.42
N SER A 73 -6.64 5.89 10.48
CA SER A 73 -8.08 5.93 10.77
C SER A 73 -8.51 4.87 11.78
N ARG A 74 -7.86 3.70 11.79
CA ARG A 74 -8.10 2.62 12.75
C ARG A 74 -7.76 2.99 14.20
N LYS A 75 -7.04 4.08 14.44
CA LYS A 75 -6.71 4.59 15.78
C LYS A 75 -7.79 5.54 16.33
N GLU A 76 -8.72 5.95 15.48
CA GLU A 76 -9.82 6.83 15.88
C GLU A 76 -10.84 6.05 16.71
N SER A 77 -11.38 6.67 17.76
CA SER A 77 -12.46 6.07 18.57
C SER A 77 -13.63 5.66 17.67
N GLY A 78 -14.28 4.53 17.95
CA GLY A 78 -15.43 4.03 17.18
C GLY A 78 -15.09 3.53 15.76
N VAL A 79 -13.81 3.30 15.46
CA VAL A 79 -13.36 2.68 14.20
C VAL A 79 -12.77 1.31 14.48
N GLY A 80 -13.37 0.29 13.89
CA GLY A 80 -12.87 -1.09 13.87
C GLY A 80 -12.25 -1.47 12.53
N TRP A 81 -11.77 -2.71 12.47
CA TRP A 81 -11.23 -3.33 11.27
C TRP A 81 -11.81 -4.73 11.12
N ASN A 82 -12.25 -5.07 9.91
CA ASN A 82 -12.67 -6.41 9.57
C ASN A 82 -11.51 -7.14 8.89
N ASP A 83 -10.90 -8.09 9.60
CA ASP A 83 -9.77 -8.88 9.08
C ASP A 83 -10.16 -9.84 7.95
N THR A 84 -11.39 -10.34 7.95
CA THR A 84 -11.88 -11.25 6.90
C THR A 84 -12.09 -10.55 5.58
N PHE A 85 -12.64 -9.34 5.61
CA PHE A 85 -12.96 -8.57 4.40
C PHE A 85 -11.93 -7.48 4.07
N PHE A 86 -10.94 -7.25 4.95
CA PHE A 86 -9.97 -6.17 4.84
C PHE A 86 -10.63 -4.79 4.72
N MET A 87 -11.55 -4.48 5.64
CA MET A 87 -12.40 -3.28 5.57
C MET A 87 -12.43 -2.49 6.87
N VAL A 88 -12.58 -1.16 6.73
CA VAL A 88 -12.84 -0.27 7.86
C VAL A 88 -14.29 -0.47 8.32
N LEU A 89 -14.47 -0.71 9.61
CA LEU A 89 -15.78 -0.79 10.25
C LEU A 89 -16.04 0.49 11.05
N ALA A 90 -17.10 1.21 10.72
CA ALA A 90 -17.50 2.40 11.45
C ALA A 90 -18.98 2.69 11.21
N GLU A 91 -19.67 3.17 12.24
CA GLU A 91 -21.07 3.59 12.12
C GLU A 91 -21.23 4.79 11.17
N PRO A 92 -22.39 4.95 10.50
CA PRO A 92 -22.64 6.03 9.55
C PRO A 92 -22.26 7.43 10.05
N GLU A 93 -22.52 7.73 11.33
CA GLU A 93 -22.23 9.00 12.01
C GLU A 93 -20.73 9.23 12.27
N VAL A 94 -19.90 8.19 12.27
CA VAL A 94 -18.44 8.28 12.44
C VAL A 94 -17.77 8.70 11.13
N TRP A 95 -18.31 8.31 9.98
CA TRP A 95 -17.69 8.58 8.67
C TRP A 95 -17.39 10.05 8.36
N PRO A 96 -18.27 11.03 8.64
CA PRO A 96 -17.97 12.44 8.38
C PRO A 96 -16.71 12.94 9.10
N ARG A 97 -16.54 12.63 10.39
CA ARG A 97 -15.33 13.02 11.12
C ARG A 97 -14.10 12.23 10.65
N LEU A 98 -14.29 10.96 10.31
CA LEU A 98 -13.21 10.08 9.85
C LEU A 98 -12.65 10.56 8.50
N ILE A 99 -13.52 10.93 7.57
CA ILE A 99 -13.14 11.48 6.25
C ILE A 99 -12.49 12.86 6.41
N ARG A 100 -12.96 13.69 7.35
CA ARG A 100 -12.31 14.98 7.62
C ARG A 100 -10.87 14.82 8.10
N ALA A 101 -10.61 13.85 8.98
CA ALA A 101 -9.27 13.57 9.49
C ALA A 101 -8.40 12.84 8.46
N HIS A 102 -8.98 11.88 7.73
CA HIS A 102 -8.27 10.99 6.80
C HIS A 102 -8.97 10.95 5.43
N PRO A 103 -8.91 12.00 4.58
CA PRO A 103 -9.74 12.12 3.37
C PRO A 103 -9.71 10.92 2.43
N LYS A 104 -8.56 10.24 2.32
CA LYS A 104 -8.38 9.05 1.49
C LYS A 104 -9.17 7.83 1.96
N VAL A 105 -9.60 7.80 3.22
CA VAL A 105 -10.39 6.70 3.80
C VAL A 105 -11.81 6.63 3.20
N SER A 106 -12.30 7.75 2.64
CA SER A 106 -13.62 7.82 1.98
C SER A 106 -13.81 6.74 0.90
N LYS A 107 -12.74 6.39 0.20
CA LYS A 107 -12.72 5.33 -0.83
C LYS A 107 -13.04 3.95 -0.28
N PHE A 108 -12.81 3.72 1.02
CA PHE A 108 -12.89 2.43 1.69
C PHE A 108 -14.14 2.27 2.56
N ARG A 109 -15.12 3.17 2.43
CA ARG A 109 -16.39 3.08 3.18
C ARG A 109 -17.12 1.76 2.97
N ASN A 110 -17.18 1.30 1.73
CA ASN A 110 -17.81 0.05 1.34
C ASN A 110 -16.91 -0.77 0.40
N ARG A 111 -15.58 -0.59 0.51
CA ARG A 111 -14.62 -1.26 -0.37
C ARG A 111 -13.49 -1.89 0.44
N PRO A 112 -13.11 -3.14 0.12
CA PRO A 112 -11.97 -3.79 0.75
C PRO A 112 -10.66 -3.15 0.32
N PHE A 113 -9.64 -3.29 1.17
CA PHE A 113 -8.25 -3.02 0.81
C PHE A 113 -7.37 -4.24 1.14
N PRO A 114 -7.41 -5.29 0.31
CA PRO A 114 -6.69 -6.55 0.58
C PRO A 114 -5.17 -6.41 0.66
N LEU A 115 -4.61 -5.30 0.16
CA LEU A 115 -3.17 -5.02 0.20
C LEU A 115 -2.70 -4.47 1.56
N PHE A 116 -3.60 -4.26 2.54
CA PHE A 116 -3.27 -3.62 3.81
C PHE A 116 -2.06 -4.26 4.50
N TYR A 117 -2.11 -5.56 4.80
CA TYR A 117 -1.04 -6.26 5.51
C TYR A 117 0.25 -6.43 4.71
N SER A 118 0.13 -6.53 3.38
CA SER A 118 1.31 -6.57 2.51
C SER A 118 2.05 -5.22 2.55
N LEU A 119 1.31 -4.11 2.48
CA LEU A 119 1.88 -2.77 2.57
C LEU A 119 2.41 -2.47 3.99
N GLU A 120 1.77 -3.00 5.03
CA GLU A 120 2.29 -2.97 6.40
C GLU A 120 3.68 -3.60 6.47
N GLY A 121 3.84 -4.83 5.94
CA GLY A 121 5.13 -5.52 5.89
C GLY A 121 6.19 -4.90 4.97
N LEU A 122 5.85 -3.87 4.18
CA LEU A 122 6.79 -3.06 3.40
C LEU A 122 7.23 -1.79 4.12
N TYR A 123 6.37 -1.18 4.93
CA TYR A 123 6.57 0.17 5.45
C TYR A 123 6.70 0.28 6.95
N GLU A 124 6.21 -0.71 7.71
CA GLU A 124 6.49 -0.79 9.13
C GLU A 124 7.74 -1.62 9.34
N ALA A 125 8.64 -1.14 10.20
CA ALA A 125 9.73 -1.96 10.66
C ALA A 125 9.15 -3.18 11.41
N PRO A 126 9.80 -4.36 11.38
CA PRO A 126 9.48 -5.42 12.32
C PRO A 126 9.54 -4.79 13.70
N SER A 127 8.42 -4.82 14.43
CA SER A 127 8.45 -4.53 15.85
C SER A 127 9.53 -5.43 16.44
N ARG A 128 10.62 -4.84 16.92
CA ARG A 128 11.51 -5.58 17.81
C ARG A 128 10.62 -5.96 18.98
N SER A 129 10.28 -7.23 19.07
CA SER A 129 9.73 -7.82 20.28
C SER A 129 10.69 -7.42 21.38
N VAL A 130 10.26 -6.48 22.22
CA VAL A 130 10.94 -6.19 23.46
C VAL A 130 10.63 -7.40 24.33
N SER A 131 11.60 -8.31 24.38
CA SER A 131 11.73 -9.34 25.42
C SER A 131 11.75 -8.72 26.81
#